data_AF-A0A7Y1UE08-F1
#
_entry.id   AF-A0A7Y1UE08-F1
#
_cell.length_a   1.000
_cell.length_b   1.000
_cell.length_c   1.000
_cell.angle_alpha   90.00
_cell.angle_beta   90.00
_cell.angle_gamma   90.00
#
_symmetry.space_group_name_H-M   'P 1'
#
loop_
_entity.id
_entity.type
_entity.pdbx_description
1 polymer ?
#
loop_
_entity_poly.entity_id
_entity_poly.type
_entity_poly.pdbx_seq_one_letter_code
_entity_poly.pdbx_strand_id
1 'polypeptide(L)'
;MNKSLTEILKDRILVMDGAMGTMLQEYKLDENGYRGERFKDFSMPLKGNNDLLSLTQPDIVKEIHKAYLEAGSDIIETNTFNASSISQADYGMEDLVLEMNIESAKLAREIADLFTKENPSKPRFVAGALGPTNKTASMSPDVNNPAYRAATFDDLKDAYYTQVKGLTEGGADIIVIETIFDTLNAKAAIFAVDTFFEETGKSLPVMISGTITDASGRTLSGQTVEAFLNSVTHIPILSVGLNCALGAKEMRPYLEELAEKAPCYVSAYPNAGLPNQFGEYDQSAEDMGNQMQDFIDNNFVNIIGGCCGTNPAHIAAMAKAVEDVKPRTLPSIEPQMRLSGLESLNFRPDLNFVNVGERTNITGSKKFARLILSDNYEEALSVANDQVEGGAQIIDVNMDEGMLDSEKAMNNFLNLIASEPDIAKLPIMIDSSKWTVIEAGLK
;
A
#
# COMPACT_ATOMS: atom_id res chain seq x y z
N MET A 1 8.80 -27.35 -18.19
CA MET A 1 7.66 -26.48 -17.81
C MET A 1 8.23 -25.46 -16.84
N ASN A 2 8.09 -24.17 -17.12
CA ASN A 2 8.50 -23.14 -16.18
C ASN A 2 7.54 -23.22 -14.98
N LYS A 3 8.08 -23.27 -13.76
CA LYS A 3 7.27 -23.23 -12.55
C LYS A 3 6.57 -21.87 -12.47
N SER A 4 5.32 -21.87 -12.04
CA SER A 4 4.59 -20.65 -11.68
C SER A 4 5.21 -19.99 -10.44
N LEU A 5 4.96 -18.68 -10.28
CA LEU A 5 5.41 -17.90 -9.13
C LEU A 5 5.03 -18.57 -7.79
N THR A 6 3.77 -18.99 -7.65
CA THR A 6 3.25 -19.65 -6.45
C THR A 6 3.89 -21.01 -6.18
N GLU A 7 4.27 -21.76 -7.23
CA GLU A 7 5.03 -23.01 -7.04
C GLU A 7 6.44 -22.74 -6.53
N ILE A 8 7.09 -21.67 -7.00
CA ILE A 8 8.45 -21.31 -6.56
C ILE A 8 8.44 -20.84 -5.10
N LEU A 9 7.44 -20.04 -4.70
CA LEU A 9 7.28 -19.55 -3.31
C LEU A 9 7.09 -20.65 -2.27
N LYS A 10 6.67 -21.86 -2.68
CA LYS A 10 6.60 -23.03 -1.80
C LYS A 10 7.96 -23.67 -1.56
N ASP A 11 8.88 -23.52 -2.52
CA ASP A 11 10.15 -24.23 -2.54
C ASP A 11 11.31 -23.37 -2.01
N ARG A 12 11.30 -22.05 -2.24
CA ARG A 12 12.37 -21.12 -1.83
C ARG A 12 11.87 -19.70 -1.60
N ILE A 13 12.67 -18.90 -0.92
CA ILE A 13 12.46 -17.45 -0.79
C ILE A 13 12.81 -16.77 -2.13
N LEU A 14 11.98 -15.81 -2.55
CA LEU A 14 12.22 -14.97 -3.73
C LEU A 14 12.88 -13.64 -3.34
N VAL A 15 13.66 -13.09 -4.26
CA VAL A 15 14.33 -11.79 -4.08
C VAL A 15 13.72 -10.75 -5.02
N MET A 16 13.11 -9.70 -4.47
CA MET A 16 12.74 -8.48 -5.18
C MET A 16 13.97 -7.58 -5.38
N ASP A 17 13.88 -6.62 -6.29
CA ASP A 17 14.91 -5.61 -6.51
C ASP A 17 15.00 -4.59 -5.38
N GLY A 18 15.83 -3.58 -5.61
CA GLY A 18 16.04 -2.45 -4.71
C GLY A 18 15.41 -1.17 -5.25
N ALA A 19 15.82 -0.02 -4.71
CA ALA A 19 15.22 1.25 -5.09
C ALA A 19 15.56 1.74 -6.51
N MET A 20 14.54 1.78 -7.37
CA MET A 20 14.59 2.48 -8.66
C MET A 20 14.90 3.98 -8.49
N GLY A 21 14.22 4.65 -7.56
CA GLY A 21 14.34 6.10 -7.37
C GLY A 21 15.74 6.58 -7.01
N THR A 22 16.42 5.90 -6.07
CA THR A 22 17.80 6.28 -5.69
C THR A 22 18.80 5.96 -6.79
N MET A 23 18.62 4.87 -7.54
CA MET A 23 19.45 4.53 -8.70
C MET A 23 19.33 5.60 -9.80
N LEU A 24 18.11 6.07 -10.09
CA LEU A 24 17.88 7.15 -11.07
C LEU A 24 18.56 8.47 -10.66
N GLN A 25 18.60 8.78 -9.35
CA GLN A 25 19.26 9.98 -8.84
C GLN A 25 20.77 10.00 -9.11
N GLU A 26 21.44 8.84 -9.21
CA GLU A 26 22.88 8.74 -9.49
C GLU A 26 23.26 9.27 -10.89
N TYR A 27 22.32 9.21 -11.85
CA TYR A 27 22.51 9.75 -13.20
C TYR A 27 22.47 11.28 -13.23
N LYS A 28 22.05 11.94 -12.15
CA LYS A 28 22.06 13.42 -11.97
C LYS A 28 21.43 14.19 -13.13
N LEU A 29 20.34 13.66 -13.68
CA LEU A 29 19.62 14.28 -14.79
C LEU A 29 19.16 15.70 -14.42
N ASP A 30 19.37 16.62 -15.37
CA ASP A 30 18.82 17.97 -15.31
C ASP A 30 17.41 18.01 -15.95
N GLU A 31 16.81 19.19 -15.99
CA GLU A 31 15.47 19.39 -16.58
C GLU A 31 15.38 18.90 -18.03
N ASN A 32 16.45 19.08 -18.83
CA ASN A 32 16.47 18.59 -20.21
C ASN A 32 16.51 17.07 -20.28
N GLY A 33 17.23 16.44 -19.35
CA GLY A 33 17.23 14.98 -19.18
C GLY A 33 15.81 14.44 -18.92
N TYR A 34 15.06 15.03 -18.00
CA TYR A 34 13.68 14.59 -17.72
C TYR A 34 12.74 14.81 -18.90
N ARG A 35 12.86 15.94 -19.60
CA ARG A 35 12.02 16.27 -20.77
C ARG A 35 12.25 15.34 -21.96
N GLY A 36 13.49 14.88 -22.15
CA GLY A 36 13.90 14.18 -23.36
C GLY A 36 13.59 15.00 -24.62
N GLU A 37 13.42 14.32 -25.75
CA GLU A 37 13.04 14.98 -27.02
C GLU A 37 11.56 15.39 -27.03
N ARG A 38 10.69 14.53 -26.51
CA ARG A 38 9.24 14.65 -26.66
C ARG A 38 8.64 15.82 -25.89
N PHE A 39 9.21 16.20 -24.75
CA PHE A 39 8.64 17.20 -23.85
C PHE A 39 9.52 18.44 -23.70
N LYS A 40 10.40 18.73 -24.67
CA LYS A 40 11.29 19.90 -24.67
C LYS A 40 10.56 21.20 -24.35
N ASP A 41 9.45 21.44 -25.05
CA ASP A 41 8.67 22.69 -24.94
C ASP A 41 7.51 22.61 -23.95
N PHE A 42 7.47 21.58 -23.08
CA PHE A 42 6.39 21.41 -22.11
C PHE A 42 6.35 22.56 -21.08
N SER A 43 5.17 23.04 -20.72
CA SER A 43 5.04 24.31 -19.99
C SER A 43 5.45 24.26 -18.51
N MET A 44 5.47 23.08 -17.90
CA MET A 44 5.79 22.88 -16.49
C MET A 44 7.16 22.22 -16.31
N PRO A 45 7.88 22.47 -15.19
CA PRO A 45 9.07 21.72 -14.84
C PRO A 45 8.78 20.23 -14.67
N LEU A 46 9.64 19.36 -15.19
CA LEU A 46 9.47 17.90 -15.16
C LEU A 46 10.54 17.19 -14.32
N LYS A 47 11.59 17.90 -13.90
CA LYS A 47 12.60 17.34 -13.01
C LYS A 47 11.97 16.80 -11.71
N GLY A 48 12.29 15.55 -11.41
CA GLY A 48 11.78 14.81 -10.25
C GLY A 48 10.62 13.86 -10.58
N ASN A 49 10.02 13.96 -11.77
CA ASN A 49 9.05 12.98 -12.25
C ASN A 49 9.77 11.73 -12.77
N ASN A 50 10.16 10.84 -11.86
CA ASN A 50 10.94 9.65 -12.19
C ASN A 50 10.18 8.69 -13.11
N ASP A 51 8.86 8.58 -12.95
CA ASP A 51 8.00 7.71 -13.76
C ASP A 51 8.03 8.06 -15.25
N LEU A 52 8.13 9.37 -15.56
CA LEU A 52 8.28 9.88 -16.93
C LEU A 52 9.54 9.36 -17.63
N LEU A 53 10.59 9.00 -16.87
CA LEU A 53 11.85 8.51 -17.44
C LEU A 53 11.67 7.19 -18.19
N SER A 54 10.59 6.45 -17.94
CA SER A 54 10.20 5.29 -18.76
C SER A 54 9.91 5.68 -20.22
N LEU A 55 9.48 6.91 -20.48
CA LEU A 55 9.22 7.44 -21.82
C LEU A 55 10.41 8.21 -22.38
N THR A 56 11.11 8.98 -21.53
CA THR A 56 12.14 9.93 -22.00
C THR A 56 13.56 9.39 -21.92
N GLN A 57 13.83 8.45 -21.01
CA GLN A 57 15.13 7.82 -20.77
C GLN A 57 15.01 6.29 -20.61
N PRO A 58 14.37 5.58 -21.56
CA PRO A 58 14.09 4.14 -21.42
C PRO A 58 15.35 3.28 -21.24
N ASP A 59 16.48 3.69 -21.82
CA ASP A 59 17.75 2.96 -21.72
C ASP A 59 18.29 2.96 -20.28
N ILE A 60 18.14 4.07 -19.55
CA ILE A 60 18.55 4.17 -18.14
C ILE A 60 17.69 3.23 -17.28
N VAL A 61 16.37 3.24 -17.49
CA VAL A 61 15.44 2.37 -16.74
C VAL A 61 15.77 0.88 -16.99
N LYS A 62 16.03 0.50 -18.25
CA LYS A 62 16.47 -0.86 -18.61
C LYS A 62 17.80 -1.24 -17.96
N GLU A 63 18.76 -0.31 -17.92
CA GLU A 63 20.07 -0.54 -17.29
C GLU A 63 19.93 -0.85 -15.79
N ILE A 64 19.05 -0.13 -15.09
CA ILE A 64 18.78 -0.35 -13.67
C ILE A 64 18.11 -1.72 -13.43
N HIS A 65 17.07 -2.06 -14.20
CA HIS A 65 16.45 -3.39 -14.11
C HIS A 65 17.46 -4.51 -14.36
N LYS A 66 18.31 -4.33 -15.38
CA LYS A 66 19.37 -5.28 -15.69
C LYS A 66 20.34 -5.44 -14.53
N ALA A 67 20.78 -4.34 -13.90
CA ALA A 67 21.70 -4.39 -12.78
C ALA A 67 21.14 -5.19 -11.58
N TYR A 68 19.84 -5.06 -11.28
CA TYR A 68 19.19 -5.84 -10.22
C TYR A 68 19.04 -7.33 -10.58
N LEU A 69 18.70 -7.64 -11.84
CA LEU A 69 18.66 -9.04 -12.29
C LEU A 69 20.05 -9.70 -12.29
N GLU A 70 21.11 -8.96 -12.62
CA GLU A 70 22.51 -9.42 -12.50
C GLU A 70 22.91 -9.65 -11.05
N ALA A 71 22.43 -8.81 -10.13
CA ALA A 71 22.64 -8.97 -8.69
C ALA A 71 21.91 -10.19 -8.09
N GLY A 72 20.87 -10.69 -8.76
CA GLY A 72 20.21 -11.93 -8.39
C GLY A 72 18.71 -11.82 -8.11
N SER A 73 18.08 -10.68 -8.36
CA SER A 73 16.62 -10.53 -8.25
C SER A 73 15.87 -11.57 -9.08
N ASP A 74 14.77 -12.04 -8.51
CA ASP A 74 13.75 -12.87 -9.12
C ASP A 74 12.56 -12.04 -9.63
N ILE A 75 12.26 -10.96 -8.91
CA ILE A 75 11.16 -10.04 -9.20
C ILE A 75 11.77 -8.64 -9.36
N ILE A 76 11.36 -7.90 -10.39
CA ILE A 76 11.70 -6.48 -10.57
C ILE A 76 10.43 -5.66 -10.61
N GLU A 77 10.42 -4.52 -9.92
CA GLU A 77 9.30 -3.58 -9.93
C GLU A 77 9.35 -2.67 -11.16
N THR A 78 8.20 -2.28 -11.68
CA THR A 78 8.10 -1.26 -12.74
C THR A 78 8.41 0.12 -12.18
N ASN A 79 8.98 1.01 -13.01
CA ASN A 79 9.15 2.42 -12.66
C ASN A 79 7.81 3.18 -12.80
N THR A 80 6.87 2.90 -11.89
CA THR A 80 5.47 3.41 -11.94
C THR A 80 4.91 3.83 -10.59
N PHE A 81 5.76 4.02 -9.58
CA PHE A 81 5.36 4.38 -8.21
C PHE A 81 4.41 5.58 -8.14
N ASN A 82 4.62 6.62 -8.97
CA ASN A 82 3.77 7.82 -9.05
C ASN A 82 3.12 7.98 -10.44
N ALA A 83 3.02 6.92 -11.23
CA ALA A 83 2.41 6.97 -12.56
C ALA A 83 0.87 6.97 -12.49
N SER A 84 0.28 7.81 -11.62
CA SER A 84 -1.17 7.95 -11.43
C SER A 84 -1.66 9.34 -11.84
N SER A 85 -2.94 9.50 -12.19
CA SER A 85 -3.48 10.83 -12.54
C SER A 85 -3.36 11.84 -11.40
N ILE A 86 -3.51 11.38 -10.16
CA ILE A 86 -3.39 12.21 -8.95
C ILE A 86 -1.96 12.75 -8.79
N SER A 87 -0.94 11.90 -8.91
CA SER A 87 0.45 12.33 -8.79
C SER A 87 0.93 13.10 -10.02
N GLN A 88 0.51 12.69 -11.22
CA GLN A 88 0.94 13.34 -12.47
C GLN A 88 0.30 14.72 -12.69
N ALA A 89 -0.77 15.06 -11.96
CA ALA A 89 -1.35 16.41 -11.95
C ALA A 89 -0.36 17.48 -11.45
N ASP A 90 0.58 17.13 -10.56
CA ASP A 90 1.64 18.05 -10.11
C ASP A 90 2.59 18.44 -11.27
N TYR A 91 2.60 17.65 -12.34
CA TYR A 91 3.40 17.87 -13.55
C TYR A 91 2.54 18.20 -14.79
N GLY A 92 1.22 18.21 -14.68
CA GLY A 92 0.29 18.40 -15.82
C GLY A 92 0.33 17.26 -16.84
N MET A 93 0.62 16.03 -16.41
CA MET A 93 0.86 14.86 -17.27
C MET A 93 -0.19 13.75 -17.11
N GLU A 94 -1.39 14.07 -16.63
CA GLU A 94 -2.46 13.10 -16.36
C GLU A 94 -2.81 12.27 -17.60
N ASP A 95 -2.80 12.88 -18.79
CA ASP A 95 -3.10 12.22 -20.07
C ASP A 95 -2.08 11.14 -20.47
N LEU A 96 -0.89 11.12 -19.86
CA LEU A 96 0.19 10.18 -20.17
C LEU A 96 0.19 8.97 -19.24
N VAL A 97 -0.63 8.94 -18.20
CA VAL A 97 -0.64 7.90 -17.16
C VAL A 97 -0.73 6.49 -17.75
N LEU A 98 -1.67 6.25 -18.67
CA LEU A 98 -1.81 4.93 -19.28
C LEU A 98 -0.56 4.54 -20.07
N GLU A 99 0.01 5.47 -20.83
CA GLU A 99 1.22 5.23 -21.64
C GLU A 99 2.44 4.98 -20.76
N MET A 100 2.64 5.77 -19.70
CA MET A 100 3.73 5.60 -18.74
C MET A 100 3.73 4.19 -18.15
N ASN A 101 2.56 3.70 -17.71
CA ASN A 101 2.43 2.36 -17.13
C ASN A 101 2.69 1.24 -18.14
N ILE A 102 2.15 1.37 -19.37
CA ILE A 102 2.38 0.39 -20.44
C ILE A 102 3.87 0.30 -20.78
N GLU A 103 4.51 1.44 -21.04
CA GLU A 103 5.89 1.45 -21.48
C GLU A 103 6.84 1.03 -20.35
N SER A 104 6.62 1.49 -19.11
CA SER A 104 7.41 1.04 -17.95
C SER A 104 7.35 -0.47 -17.74
N ALA A 105 6.15 -1.07 -17.82
CA ALA A 105 6.00 -2.52 -17.75
C ALA A 105 6.66 -3.27 -18.91
N LYS A 106 6.61 -2.73 -20.15
CA LYS A 106 7.32 -3.32 -21.30
C LYS A 106 8.84 -3.31 -21.12
N LEU A 107 9.41 -2.22 -20.59
CA LEU A 107 10.85 -2.11 -20.34
C LEU A 107 11.30 -3.18 -19.35
N ALA A 108 10.59 -3.33 -18.23
CA ALA A 108 10.87 -4.37 -17.25
C ALA A 108 10.68 -5.79 -17.84
N ARG A 109 9.59 -6.02 -18.60
CA ARG A 109 9.30 -7.31 -19.24
C ARG A 109 10.35 -7.73 -20.24
N GLU A 110 10.83 -6.80 -21.07
CA GLU A 110 11.91 -7.05 -22.02
C GLU A 110 13.16 -7.59 -21.31
N ILE A 111 13.58 -6.92 -20.23
CA ILE A 111 14.77 -7.30 -19.48
C ILE A 111 14.55 -8.62 -18.71
N ALA A 112 13.39 -8.82 -18.09
CA ALA A 112 13.03 -10.07 -17.43
C ALA A 112 12.99 -11.27 -18.40
N ASP A 113 12.50 -11.08 -19.63
CA ASP A 113 12.48 -12.11 -20.68
C ASP A 113 13.89 -12.49 -21.13
N LEU A 114 14.77 -11.51 -21.31
CA LEU A 114 16.17 -11.76 -21.67
C LEU A 114 16.85 -12.67 -20.63
N PHE A 115 16.75 -12.32 -19.34
CA PHE A 115 17.35 -13.12 -18.27
C PHE A 115 16.70 -14.50 -18.11
N THR A 116 15.37 -14.57 -18.25
CA THR A 116 14.63 -15.84 -18.22
C THR A 116 15.07 -16.76 -19.36
N LYS A 117 15.29 -16.21 -20.55
CA LYS A 117 15.79 -16.97 -21.71
C LYS A 117 17.22 -17.48 -21.50
N GLU A 118 18.08 -16.68 -20.87
CA GLU A 118 19.45 -17.06 -20.55
C GLU A 118 19.55 -18.12 -19.44
N ASN A 119 18.65 -18.06 -18.46
CA ASN A 119 18.53 -19.05 -17.39
C ASN A 119 17.08 -19.49 -17.14
N PRO A 120 16.55 -20.45 -17.92
CA PRO A 120 15.15 -20.89 -17.81
C PRO A 120 14.77 -21.56 -16.49
N SER A 121 15.74 -22.03 -15.69
CA SER A 121 15.44 -22.66 -14.38
C SER A 121 15.09 -21.64 -13.29
N LYS A 122 15.38 -20.35 -13.52
CA LYS A 122 15.08 -19.24 -12.63
C LYS A 122 14.21 -18.22 -13.39
N PRO A 123 12.91 -18.40 -13.62
CA PRO A 123 12.11 -17.39 -14.32
C PRO A 123 12.10 -16.05 -13.57
N ARG A 124 12.06 -14.93 -14.30
CA ARG A 124 12.04 -13.56 -13.76
C ARG A 124 10.66 -12.96 -13.98
N PHE A 125 10.18 -12.29 -12.94
CA PHE A 125 8.83 -11.76 -12.88
C PHE A 125 8.85 -10.24 -12.81
N VAL A 126 7.86 -9.61 -13.42
CA VAL A 126 7.65 -8.15 -13.38
C VAL A 126 6.52 -7.83 -12.42
N ALA A 127 6.80 -7.02 -11.40
CA ALA A 127 5.80 -6.49 -10.49
C ALA A 127 5.39 -5.08 -10.94
N GLY A 128 4.12 -4.93 -11.35
CA GLY A 128 3.52 -3.64 -11.64
C GLY A 128 3.28 -2.85 -10.35
N ALA A 129 4.10 -1.86 -10.09
CA ALA A 129 4.08 -1.06 -8.87
C ALA A 129 2.99 0.01 -8.87
N LEU A 130 2.15 0.00 -7.84
CA LEU A 130 1.19 1.03 -7.49
C LEU A 130 1.62 1.67 -6.17
N GLY A 131 2.19 2.88 -6.24
CA GLY A 131 2.48 3.67 -5.05
C GLY A 131 1.23 4.38 -4.50
N PRO A 132 1.33 4.97 -3.30
CA PRO A 132 0.18 5.47 -2.53
C PRO A 132 -0.41 6.80 -3.02
N THR A 133 0.14 7.41 -4.08
CA THR A 133 -0.08 8.80 -4.52
C THR A 133 0.44 9.87 -3.55
N ASN A 134 0.27 11.16 -3.89
CA ASN A 134 0.58 12.31 -3.04
C ASN A 134 -0.62 12.82 -2.20
N LYS A 135 -1.78 12.13 -2.21
CA LYS A 135 -2.99 12.49 -1.46
C LYS A 135 -3.40 11.38 -0.50
N THR A 136 -4.03 11.74 0.61
CA THR A 136 -4.64 10.83 1.59
C THR A 136 -6.16 10.89 1.48
N ALA A 137 -6.83 9.73 1.59
CA ALA A 137 -8.28 9.64 1.72
C ALA A 137 -8.74 9.55 3.18
N SER A 138 -7.90 9.07 4.10
CA SER A 138 -8.28 8.95 5.51
C SER A 138 -7.91 10.18 6.35
N MET A 139 -7.01 11.03 5.88
CA MET A 139 -6.50 12.21 6.60
C MET A 139 -6.79 13.52 5.86
N SER A 140 -7.11 14.57 6.60
CA SER A 140 -7.24 15.92 6.05
C SER A 140 -5.88 16.60 5.88
N PRO A 141 -5.60 17.23 4.73
CA PRO A 141 -4.45 18.12 4.58
C PRO A 141 -4.71 19.53 5.14
N ASP A 142 -5.94 19.87 5.53
CA ASP A 142 -6.29 21.15 6.13
C ASP A 142 -6.51 21.01 7.64
N VAL A 143 -5.58 21.57 8.41
CA VAL A 143 -5.60 21.53 9.88
C VAL A 143 -6.84 22.23 10.47
N ASN A 144 -7.46 23.15 9.73
CA ASN A 144 -8.67 23.85 10.19
C ASN A 144 -9.96 23.15 9.80
N ASN A 145 -9.89 22.11 8.97
CA ASN A 145 -11.05 21.33 8.56
C ASN A 145 -10.71 19.84 8.59
N PRO A 146 -10.82 19.19 9.77
CA PRO A 146 -10.48 17.77 9.93
C PRO A 146 -11.35 16.82 9.08
N ALA A 147 -12.54 17.28 8.64
CA ALA A 147 -13.43 16.51 7.78
C ALA A 147 -13.07 16.58 6.28
N TYR A 148 -12.25 17.54 5.87
CA TYR A 148 -11.88 17.73 4.47
C TYR A 148 -11.00 16.60 3.95
N ARG A 149 -11.16 16.22 2.68
CA ARG A 149 -10.28 15.28 1.96
C ARG A 149 -9.95 15.88 0.60
N ALA A 150 -8.67 15.82 0.23
CA ALA A 150 -8.21 16.38 -1.06
C ALA A 150 -8.38 15.41 -2.24
N ALA A 151 -8.65 14.13 -1.96
CA ALA A 151 -9.06 13.13 -2.94
C ALA A 151 -10.14 12.25 -2.29
N THR A 152 -11.10 11.81 -3.09
CA THR A 152 -12.12 10.85 -2.66
C THR A 152 -11.69 9.41 -2.95
N PHE A 153 -12.39 8.44 -2.36
CA PHE A 153 -12.19 7.03 -2.69
C PHE A 153 -12.35 6.75 -4.19
N ASP A 154 -13.36 7.38 -4.82
CA ASP A 154 -13.62 7.20 -6.26
C ASP A 154 -12.52 7.82 -7.13
N ASP A 155 -11.97 8.99 -6.76
CA ASP A 155 -10.83 9.59 -7.47
C ASP A 155 -9.61 8.66 -7.46
N LEU A 156 -9.31 8.08 -6.30
CA LEU A 156 -8.21 7.12 -6.14
C LEU A 156 -8.48 5.84 -6.92
N LYS A 157 -9.69 5.29 -6.82
CA LYS A 157 -10.11 4.08 -7.56
C LYS A 157 -9.93 4.28 -9.06
N ASP A 158 -10.37 5.40 -9.62
CA ASP A 158 -10.26 5.68 -11.06
C ASP A 158 -8.79 5.88 -11.48
N ALA A 159 -7.97 6.52 -10.63
CA ALA A 159 -6.53 6.67 -10.86
C ALA A 159 -5.80 5.31 -10.86
N TYR A 160 -6.08 4.45 -9.88
CA TYR A 160 -5.50 3.11 -9.81
C TYR A 160 -5.99 2.20 -10.94
N TYR A 161 -7.27 2.28 -11.32
CA TYR A 161 -7.81 1.47 -12.42
C TYR A 161 -7.03 1.71 -13.71
N THR A 162 -6.72 2.97 -14.01
CA THR A 162 -5.92 3.35 -15.20
C THR A 162 -4.51 2.77 -15.14
N GLN A 163 -3.86 2.81 -13.97
CA GLN A 163 -2.54 2.19 -13.78
C GLN A 163 -2.58 0.68 -13.97
N VAL A 164 -3.50 -0.02 -13.30
CA VAL A 164 -3.64 -1.48 -13.38
C VAL A 164 -3.86 -1.92 -14.82
N LYS A 165 -4.71 -1.19 -15.56
CA LYS A 165 -4.91 -1.42 -16.98
C LYS A 165 -3.60 -1.33 -17.76
N GLY A 166 -2.86 -0.23 -17.59
CA GLY A 166 -1.59 -0.01 -18.30
C GLY A 166 -0.53 -1.06 -17.98
N LEU A 167 -0.33 -1.37 -16.69
CA LEU A 167 0.60 -2.38 -16.20
C LEU A 167 0.26 -3.77 -16.76
N THR A 168 -1.02 -4.13 -16.77
CA THR A 168 -1.48 -5.42 -17.30
C THR A 168 -1.32 -5.50 -18.83
N GLU A 169 -1.57 -4.40 -19.55
CA GLU A 169 -1.34 -4.33 -21.01
C GLU A 169 0.15 -4.35 -21.37
N GLY A 170 1.01 -3.78 -20.53
CA GLY A 170 2.46 -3.78 -20.70
C GLY A 170 3.14 -5.11 -20.34
N GLY A 171 2.43 -6.04 -19.72
CA GLY A 171 2.91 -7.41 -19.46
C GLY A 171 3.49 -7.64 -18.07
N ALA A 172 2.99 -6.93 -17.05
CA ALA A 172 3.28 -7.26 -15.65
C ALA A 172 2.78 -8.67 -15.28
N ASP A 173 3.53 -9.37 -14.45
CA ASP A 173 3.19 -10.71 -13.93
C ASP A 173 2.47 -10.64 -12.58
N ILE A 174 2.67 -9.54 -11.83
CA ILE A 174 2.19 -9.31 -10.47
C ILE A 174 1.72 -7.85 -10.39
N ILE A 175 0.68 -7.56 -9.60
CA ILE A 175 0.37 -6.20 -9.17
C ILE A 175 0.84 -6.02 -7.73
N VAL A 176 1.65 -5.00 -7.45
CA VAL A 176 2.09 -4.69 -6.08
C VAL A 176 1.55 -3.32 -5.66
N ILE A 177 0.75 -3.30 -4.60
CA ILE A 177 0.26 -2.09 -3.94
C ILE A 177 1.19 -1.84 -2.75
N GLU A 178 2.07 -0.87 -2.87
CA GLU A 178 3.21 -0.73 -1.95
C GLU A 178 3.29 0.64 -1.28
N THR A 179 4.15 0.71 -0.25
CA THR A 179 4.40 1.92 0.53
C THR A 179 3.11 2.50 1.10
N ILE A 180 2.21 1.63 1.54
CA ILE A 180 0.88 2.03 2.01
C ILE A 180 1.04 2.76 3.34
N PHE A 181 0.96 4.09 3.29
CA PHE A 181 0.87 4.95 4.47
C PHE A 181 -0.59 5.21 4.89
N ASP A 182 -1.53 5.14 3.94
CA ASP A 182 -2.97 5.30 4.14
C ASP A 182 -3.72 4.07 3.63
N THR A 183 -4.31 3.31 4.55
CA THR A 183 -5.02 2.07 4.23
C THR A 183 -6.26 2.32 3.38
N LEU A 184 -6.88 3.50 3.46
CA LEU A 184 -8.05 3.80 2.62
C LEU A 184 -7.66 3.95 1.14
N ASN A 185 -6.49 4.53 0.87
CA ASN A 185 -5.90 4.53 -0.48
C ASN A 185 -5.67 3.11 -0.98
N ALA A 186 -5.12 2.23 -0.14
CA ALA A 186 -4.90 0.84 -0.51
C ALA A 186 -6.21 0.10 -0.77
N LYS A 187 -7.27 0.35 0.00
CA LYS A 187 -8.60 -0.21 -0.28
C LYS A 187 -9.16 0.28 -1.62
N ALA A 188 -8.94 1.54 -1.99
CA ALA A 188 -9.31 2.06 -3.31
C ALA A 188 -8.50 1.38 -4.43
N ALA A 189 -7.21 1.14 -4.22
CA ALA A 189 -6.36 0.39 -5.15
C ALA A 189 -6.81 -1.07 -5.30
N ILE A 190 -7.09 -1.76 -4.19
CA ILE A 190 -7.61 -3.14 -4.18
C ILE A 190 -8.94 -3.20 -4.95
N PHE A 191 -9.86 -2.26 -4.68
CA PHE A 191 -11.14 -2.21 -5.38
C PHE A 191 -10.95 -1.98 -6.88
N ALA A 192 -10.02 -1.10 -7.27
CA ALA A 192 -9.71 -0.85 -8.68
C ALA A 192 -9.12 -2.08 -9.39
N VAL A 193 -8.22 -2.80 -8.72
CA VAL A 193 -7.64 -4.07 -9.21
C VAL A 193 -8.73 -5.11 -9.42
N ASP A 194 -9.57 -5.31 -8.41
CA ASP A 194 -10.65 -6.31 -8.45
C ASP A 194 -11.67 -5.97 -9.55
N THR A 195 -12.11 -4.70 -9.62
CA THR A 195 -13.01 -4.20 -10.68
C THR A 195 -12.43 -4.48 -12.07
N PHE A 196 -11.15 -4.16 -12.29
CA PHE A 196 -10.51 -4.40 -13.58
C PHE A 196 -10.43 -5.89 -13.93
N PHE A 197 -10.15 -6.76 -12.96
CA PHE A 197 -10.12 -8.21 -13.16
C PHE A 197 -11.51 -8.78 -13.45
N GLU A 198 -12.54 -8.34 -12.74
CA GLU A 198 -13.93 -8.73 -12.99
C GLU A 198 -14.39 -8.34 -14.39
N GLU A 199 -14.13 -7.09 -14.81
CA GLU A 199 -14.58 -6.56 -16.10
C GLU A 199 -13.85 -7.19 -17.30
N THR A 200 -12.56 -7.50 -17.14
CA THR A 200 -11.72 -7.99 -18.25
C THR A 200 -11.55 -9.51 -18.27
N GLY A 201 -11.91 -10.20 -17.18
CA GLY A 201 -11.63 -11.63 -17.00
C GLY A 201 -10.15 -11.97 -16.85
N LYS A 202 -9.27 -10.97 -16.71
CA LYS A 202 -7.85 -11.15 -16.41
C LYS A 202 -7.67 -11.40 -14.91
N SER A 203 -6.54 -11.97 -14.52
CA SER A 203 -6.17 -12.15 -13.12
C SER A 203 -4.66 -12.22 -13.01
N LEU A 204 -4.09 -11.40 -12.12
CA LEU A 204 -2.69 -11.44 -11.72
C LEU A 204 -2.62 -11.60 -10.19
N PRO A 205 -1.58 -12.26 -9.66
CA PRO A 205 -1.30 -12.25 -8.22
C PRO A 205 -1.15 -10.80 -7.71
N VAL A 206 -1.72 -10.53 -6.53
CA VAL A 206 -1.66 -9.22 -5.88
C VAL A 206 -0.77 -9.29 -4.65
N MET A 207 0.22 -8.41 -4.57
CA MET A 207 1.05 -8.18 -3.40
C MET A 207 0.63 -6.86 -2.73
N ILE A 208 0.61 -6.85 -1.40
CA ILE A 208 0.26 -5.66 -0.62
C ILE A 208 1.40 -5.39 0.37
N SER A 209 1.91 -4.16 0.43
CA SER A 209 2.96 -3.79 1.37
C SER A 209 2.67 -2.49 2.09
N GLY A 210 2.57 -2.59 3.42
CA GLY A 210 2.40 -1.46 4.32
C GLY A 210 3.71 -0.75 4.65
N THR A 211 3.60 0.50 5.11
CA THR A 211 4.73 1.24 5.69
C THR A 211 4.41 1.65 7.11
N ILE A 212 5.24 1.18 8.05
CA ILE A 212 5.22 1.62 9.45
C ILE A 212 6.16 2.81 9.58
N THR A 213 5.67 3.95 10.05
CA THR A 213 6.42 5.21 9.96
C THR A 213 7.47 5.39 11.04
N ASP A 214 7.26 4.79 12.21
CA ASP A 214 8.16 4.91 13.36
C ASP A 214 8.03 3.75 14.34
N ALA A 215 8.73 3.85 15.48
CA ALA A 215 8.76 2.84 16.52
C ALA A 215 7.41 2.63 17.27
N SER A 216 6.37 3.41 16.98
CA SER A 216 5.03 3.18 17.52
C SER A 216 4.34 1.96 16.90
N GLY A 217 4.83 1.47 15.76
CA GLY A 217 4.24 0.31 15.07
C GLY A 217 2.98 0.63 14.29
N ARG A 218 2.79 1.88 13.89
CA ARG A 218 1.62 2.35 13.16
C ARG A 218 1.98 2.87 11.77
N THR A 219 1.03 2.76 10.84
CA THR A 219 1.07 3.49 9.57
C THR A 219 0.95 5.00 9.82
N LEU A 220 1.16 5.83 8.79
CA LEU A 220 0.95 7.28 8.89
C LEU A 220 -0.49 7.63 9.29
N SER A 221 -1.45 6.85 8.78
CA SER A 221 -2.88 6.92 9.16
C SER A 221 -3.18 6.40 10.57
N GLY A 222 -2.17 5.96 11.33
CA GLY A 222 -2.29 5.55 12.73
C GLY A 222 -2.70 4.09 12.94
N GLN A 223 -2.74 3.27 11.89
CA GLN A 223 -3.24 1.90 11.97
C GLN A 223 -2.14 0.91 12.38
N THR A 224 -2.45 -0.01 13.30
CA THR A 224 -1.55 -1.11 13.71
C THR A 224 -1.41 -2.19 12.64
N VAL A 225 -0.36 -3.01 12.72
CA VAL A 225 -0.07 -4.09 11.74
C VAL A 225 -1.23 -5.07 11.57
N GLU A 226 -1.80 -5.59 12.66
CA GLU A 226 -2.92 -6.52 12.57
C GLU A 226 -4.21 -5.85 12.06
N ALA A 227 -4.46 -4.60 12.43
CA ALA A 227 -5.61 -3.85 11.92
C ALA A 227 -5.48 -3.59 10.41
N PHE A 228 -4.27 -3.29 9.93
CA PHE A 228 -3.95 -3.19 8.52
C PHE A 228 -4.20 -4.52 7.80
N LEU A 229 -3.68 -5.64 8.34
CA LEU A 229 -3.91 -6.98 7.79
C LEU A 229 -5.41 -7.29 7.66
N ASN A 230 -6.20 -7.02 8.70
CA ASN A 230 -7.65 -7.21 8.67
C ASN A 230 -8.34 -6.34 7.60
N SER A 231 -7.82 -5.14 7.34
CA SER A 231 -8.40 -4.19 6.38
C SER A 231 -8.19 -4.60 4.93
N VAL A 232 -7.11 -5.32 4.62
CA VAL A 232 -6.67 -5.59 3.23
C VAL A 232 -6.82 -7.04 2.78
N THR A 233 -7.21 -7.95 3.66
CA THR A 233 -7.31 -9.41 3.37
C THR A 233 -8.68 -9.86 2.85
N HIS A 234 -9.46 -8.94 2.27
CA HIS A 234 -10.79 -9.21 1.73
C HIS A 234 -10.79 -9.71 0.26
N ILE A 235 -9.61 -9.77 -0.38
CA ILE A 235 -9.40 -10.39 -1.70
C ILE A 235 -8.32 -11.49 -1.63
N PRO A 236 -8.23 -12.39 -2.62
CA PRO A 236 -7.13 -13.34 -2.73
C PRO A 236 -5.79 -12.62 -2.99
N ILE A 237 -4.99 -12.41 -1.95
CA ILE A 237 -3.65 -11.82 -2.04
C ILE A 237 -2.56 -12.90 -2.05
N LEU A 238 -1.53 -12.68 -2.86
CA LEU A 238 -0.33 -13.52 -2.91
C LEU A 238 0.49 -13.31 -1.64
N SER A 239 0.82 -12.06 -1.33
CA SER A 239 1.58 -11.71 -0.13
C SER A 239 1.11 -10.41 0.50
N VAL A 240 1.37 -10.32 1.80
CA VAL A 240 1.28 -9.09 2.59
C VAL A 240 2.65 -8.83 3.22
N GLY A 241 3.09 -7.58 3.25
CA GLY A 241 4.42 -7.26 3.72
C GLY A 241 4.58 -5.86 4.27
N LEU A 242 5.83 -5.53 4.57
CA LEU A 242 6.25 -4.20 4.98
C LEU A 242 7.44 -3.72 4.16
N ASN A 243 7.43 -2.43 3.81
CA ASN A 243 8.50 -1.78 3.09
C ASN A 243 8.67 -0.31 3.48
N CYS A 244 9.84 0.22 3.14
CA CYS A 244 10.21 1.62 3.38
C CYS A 244 10.18 2.02 4.87
N ALA A 245 10.42 3.32 5.13
CA ALA A 245 10.53 4.02 6.41
C ALA A 245 11.55 3.47 7.43
N LEU A 246 11.49 2.18 7.73
CA LEU A 246 12.32 1.47 8.69
C LEU A 246 13.45 0.69 8.00
N GLY A 247 14.56 0.55 8.72
CA GLY A 247 15.56 -0.47 8.42
C GLY A 247 15.08 -1.86 8.87
N ALA A 248 15.83 -2.91 8.50
CA ALA A 248 15.49 -4.29 8.84
C ALA A 248 15.37 -4.51 10.36
N LYS A 249 16.29 -3.94 11.14
CA LYS A 249 16.28 -4.06 12.60
C LYS A 249 14.99 -3.49 13.23
N GLU A 250 14.56 -2.30 12.80
CA GLU A 250 13.37 -1.64 13.33
C GLU A 250 12.08 -2.29 12.84
N MET A 251 12.08 -2.87 11.64
CA MET A 251 10.94 -3.57 11.05
C MET A 251 10.65 -4.93 11.71
N ARG A 252 11.66 -5.56 12.31
CA ARG A 252 11.61 -6.92 12.88
C ARG A 252 10.34 -7.23 13.71
N PRO A 253 9.99 -6.49 14.77
CA PRO A 253 8.84 -6.85 15.62
C PRO A 253 7.52 -6.86 14.86
N TYR A 254 7.36 -5.98 13.88
CA TYR A 254 6.15 -5.87 13.07
C TYR A 254 6.07 -6.98 12.03
N LEU A 255 7.22 -7.40 11.51
CA LEU A 255 7.31 -8.54 10.61
C LEU A 255 7.03 -9.86 11.32
N GLU A 256 7.49 -10.02 12.57
CA GLU A 256 7.17 -11.17 13.42
C GLU A 256 5.65 -11.31 13.64
N GLU A 257 4.99 -10.20 14.03
CA GLU A 257 3.54 -10.17 14.18
C GLU A 257 2.81 -10.52 12.88
N LEU A 258 3.24 -9.96 11.75
CA LEU A 258 2.66 -10.25 10.44
C LEU A 258 2.88 -11.71 10.03
N ALA A 259 4.07 -12.27 10.28
CA ALA A 259 4.42 -13.65 10.00
C ALA A 259 3.58 -14.65 10.81
N GLU A 260 3.16 -14.30 12.02
CA GLU A 260 2.26 -15.15 12.81
C GLU A 260 0.82 -15.13 12.25
N LYS A 261 0.34 -13.95 11.84
CA LYS A 261 -1.09 -13.71 11.58
C LYS A 261 -1.50 -13.81 10.11
N ALA A 262 -0.59 -13.60 9.17
CA ALA A 262 -0.90 -13.53 7.74
C ALA A 262 -1.29 -14.91 7.16
N PRO A 263 -2.49 -15.06 6.53
CA PRO A 263 -2.91 -16.29 5.88
C PRO A 263 -2.23 -16.54 4.52
N CYS A 264 -1.47 -15.56 4.04
CA CYS A 264 -0.76 -15.57 2.76
C CYS A 264 0.77 -15.47 2.98
N TYR A 265 1.53 -15.39 1.89
CA TYR A 265 2.98 -15.23 1.96
C TYR A 265 3.36 -13.88 2.57
N VAL A 266 4.57 -13.78 3.12
CA VAL A 266 5.06 -12.53 3.72
C VAL A 266 6.22 -11.96 2.93
N SER A 267 6.15 -10.67 2.60
CA SER A 267 7.21 -9.91 1.95
C SER A 267 7.85 -8.88 2.89
N ALA A 268 9.15 -8.66 2.77
CA ALA A 268 9.85 -7.62 3.53
C ALA A 268 10.96 -6.98 2.70
N TYR A 269 10.89 -5.67 2.49
CA TYR A 269 11.89 -4.93 1.73
C TYR A 269 12.20 -3.57 2.40
N PRO A 270 13.03 -3.60 3.47
CA PRO A 270 13.34 -2.42 4.27
C PRO A 270 14.28 -1.46 3.54
N ASN A 271 14.43 -0.25 4.09
CA ASN A 271 15.46 0.70 3.66
C ASN A 271 16.86 0.19 4.04
N ALA A 272 17.89 0.75 3.38
CA ALA A 272 19.30 0.59 3.78
C ALA A 272 19.61 1.40 5.05
N GLY A 273 18.92 1.08 6.14
CA GLY A 273 18.93 1.82 7.40
C GLY A 273 18.03 3.05 7.39
N LEU A 274 18.12 3.85 8.45
CA LEU A 274 17.47 5.16 8.49
C LEU A 274 18.32 6.19 7.75
N PRO A 275 17.71 7.15 7.03
CA PRO A 275 18.46 8.19 6.35
C PRO A 275 19.23 9.05 7.35
N ASN A 276 20.44 9.46 6.96
CA ASN A 276 21.26 10.38 7.75
C ASN A 276 20.74 11.83 7.65
N GLN A 277 21.41 12.78 8.29
CA GLN A 277 20.99 14.19 8.33
C GLN A 277 20.96 14.86 6.94
N PHE A 278 21.59 14.27 5.93
CA PHE A 278 21.61 14.71 4.55
C PHE A 278 20.61 13.97 3.67
N GLY A 279 19.83 13.02 4.23
CA GLY A 279 18.88 12.19 3.49
C GLY A 279 19.54 11.00 2.78
N GLU A 280 20.81 10.70 3.06
CA GLU A 280 21.55 9.61 2.44
C GLU A 280 21.48 8.34 3.30
N TYR A 281 21.76 7.18 2.69
CA TYR A 281 21.71 5.87 3.37
C TYR A 281 23.11 5.28 3.47
N ASP A 282 23.58 5.09 4.71
CA ASP A 282 24.96 4.69 5.01
C ASP A 282 25.12 3.18 5.29
N GLN A 283 24.03 2.42 5.36
CA GLN A 283 24.10 0.98 5.64
C GLN A 283 24.81 0.26 4.49
N SER A 284 25.78 -0.60 4.82
CA SER A 284 26.47 -1.41 3.81
C SER A 284 25.64 -2.64 3.41
N ALA A 285 25.95 -3.20 2.23
CA ALA A 285 25.35 -4.46 1.78
C ALA A 285 25.62 -5.63 2.74
N GLU A 286 26.79 -5.66 3.38
CA GLU A 286 27.14 -6.67 4.38
C GLU A 286 26.27 -6.53 5.63
N ASP A 287 26.13 -5.30 6.16
CA ASP A 287 25.30 -5.04 7.33
C ASP A 287 23.83 -5.35 7.06
N MET A 288 23.32 -4.98 5.89
CA MET A 288 21.95 -5.27 5.50
C MET A 288 21.71 -6.78 5.36
N GLY A 289 22.62 -7.50 4.68
CA GLY A 289 22.54 -8.96 4.57
C GLY A 289 22.52 -9.65 5.94
N ASN A 290 23.38 -9.20 6.88
CA ASN A 290 23.40 -9.70 8.25
C ASN A 290 22.10 -9.45 9.01
N GLN A 291 21.45 -8.30 8.79
CA GLN A 291 20.16 -8.00 9.44
C GLN A 291 19.01 -8.80 8.82
N MET A 292 19.03 -9.02 7.50
CA MET A 292 18.03 -9.86 6.83
C MET A 292 18.13 -11.33 7.25
N GLN A 293 19.31 -11.80 7.68
CA GLN A 293 19.50 -13.14 8.24
C GLN A 293 18.58 -13.40 9.44
N ASP A 294 18.31 -12.40 10.27
CA ASP A 294 17.38 -12.56 11.41
C ASP A 294 15.96 -12.89 10.93
N PHE A 295 15.48 -12.28 9.85
CA PHE A 295 14.16 -12.59 9.29
C PHE A 295 14.10 -14.02 8.74
N ILE A 296 15.21 -14.45 8.12
CA ILE A 296 15.37 -15.78 7.55
C ILE A 296 15.41 -16.85 8.66
N ASP A 297 16.26 -16.65 9.67
CA ASP A 297 16.47 -17.62 10.76
C ASP A 297 15.21 -17.82 11.60
N ASN A 298 14.41 -16.77 11.76
CA ASN A 298 13.11 -16.84 12.46
C ASN A 298 11.94 -17.23 11.53
N ASN A 299 12.21 -17.54 10.26
CA ASN A 299 11.23 -18.03 9.29
C ASN A 299 10.05 -17.06 9.07
N PHE A 300 10.34 -15.75 8.99
CA PHE A 300 9.31 -14.72 8.88
C PHE A 300 8.88 -14.43 7.43
N VAL A 301 9.71 -14.75 6.44
CA VAL A 301 9.57 -14.22 5.07
C VAL A 301 9.47 -15.31 4.00
N ASN A 302 8.84 -14.93 2.89
CA ASN A 302 8.75 -15.69 1.65
C ASN A 302 9.34 -14.90 0.47
N ILE A 303 9.33 -13.57 0.58
CA ILE A 303 9.90 -12.64 -0.39
C ILE A 303 10.72 -11.61 0.39
N ILE A 304 11.94 -11.33 -0.05
CA ILE A 304 12.76 -10.26 0.50
C ILE A 304 13.20 -9.31 -0.61
N GLY A 305 13.49 -8.06 -0.28
CA GLY A 305 14.02 -7.09 -1.25
C GLY A 305 14.60 -5.87 -0.55
N GLY A 306 14.76 -4.79 -1.30
CA GLY A 306 15.22 -3.50 -0.77
C GLY A 306 14.33 -2.35 -1.16
N CYS A 307 14.26 -1.31 -0.31
CA CYS A 307 13.62 -0.05 -0.65
C CYS A 307 14.67 1.08 -0.69
N CYS A 308 14.37 2.27 -0.18
CA CYS A 308 15.24 3.44 -0.31
C CYS A 308 16.68 3.18 0.21
N GLY A 309 17.66 3.61 -0.58
CA GLY A 309 19.09 3.44 -0.28
C GLY A 309 19.68 2.09 -0.71
N THR A 310 18.85 1.14 -1.11
CA THR A 310 19.34 -0.18 -1.57
C THR A 310 19.74 -0.15 -3.03
N ASN A 311 20.82 -0.86 -3.35
CA ASN A 311 21.43 -0.92 -4.68
C ASN A 311 21.78 -2.38 -5.05
N PRO A 312 22.30 -2.67 -6.25
CA PRO A 312 22.63 -4.03 -6.67
C PRO A 312 23.53 -4.80 -5.70
N ALA A 313 24.44 -4.14 -4.98
CA ALA A 313 25.29 -4.82 -3.99
C ALA A 313 24.49 -5.36 -2.80
N HIS A 314 23.47 -4.62 -2.34
CA HIS A 314 22.56 -5.05 -1.28
C HIS A 314 21.74 -6.25 -1.71
N ILE A 315 21.19 -6.20 -2.93
CA ILE A 315 20.42 -7.31 -3.51
C ILE A 315 21.28 -8.57 -3.68
N ALA A 316 22.54 -8.43 -4.10
CA ALA A 316 23.45 -9.57 -4.19
C ALA A 316 23.73 -10.21 -2.81
N ALA A 317 23.85 -9.40 -1.76
CA ALA A 317 23.99 -9.90 -0.39
C ALA A 317 22.74 -10.66 0.07
N MET A 318 21.54 -10.12 -0.21
CA MET A 318 20.27 -10.77 0.10
C MET A 318 20.07 -12.07 -0.69
N ALA A 319 20.37 -12.06 -1.99
CA ALA A 319 20.25 -13.23 -2.85
C ALA A 319 21.13 -14.38 -2.35
N LYS A 320 22.34 -14.07 -1.89
CA LYS A 320 23.22 -15.05 -1.25
C LYS A 320 22.68 -15.53 0.10
N ALA A 321 22.08 -14.66 0.91
CA ALA A 321 21.57 -15.02 2.23
C ALA A 321 20.40 -16.02 2.18
N VAL A 322 19.63 -16.03 1.08
CA VAL A 322 18.49 -16.94 0.91
C VAL A 322 18.80 -18.23 0.13
N GLU A 323 20.06 -18.44 -0.28
CA GLU A 323 20.45 -19.68 -0.96
C GLU A 323 20.25 -20.89 -0.04
N ASP A 324 19.57 -21.93 -0.56
CA ASP A 324 19.25 -23.17 0.16
C ASP A 324 18.44 -23.00 1.47
N VAL A 325 17.77 -21.86 1.64
CA VAL A 325 16.89 -21.56 2.76
C VAL A 325 15.44 -21.97 2.45
N LYS A 326 14.80 -22.61 3.43
CA LYS A 326 13.37 -22.93 3.34
C LYS A 326 12.51 -21.70 3.63
N PRO A 327 11.46 -21.44 2.84
CA PRO A 327 10.59 -20.29 3.05
C PRO A 327 9.63 -20.50 4.23
N ARG A 328 9.07 -19.39 4.73
CA ARG A 328 7.99 -19.41 5.72
C ARG A 328 6.84 -20.31 5.29
N THR A 329 6.40 -21.17 6.20
CA THR A 329 5.22 -22.00 5.99
C THR A 329 3.96 -21.20 6.35
N LEU A 330 2.94 -21.27 5.49
CA LEU A 330 1.68 -20.57 5.74
C LEU A 330 0.97 -21.16 6.98
N PRO A 331 0.54 -20.33 7.94
CA PRO A 331 -0.20 -20.80 9.09
C PRO A 331 -1.61 -21.24 8.71
N SER A 332 -2.18 -22.16 9.48
CA SER A 332 -3.61 -22.46 9.40
C SER A 332 -4.35 -21.42 10.25
N ILE A 333 -5.09 -20.53 9.58
CA ILE A 333 -5.86 -19.47 10.25
C ILE A 333 -7.33 -19.88 10.32
N GLU A 334 -7.86 -20.03 11.53
CA GLU A 334 -9.28 -20.33 11.74
C GLU A 334 -10.16 -19.18 11.22
N PRO A 335 -11.26 -19.48 10.51
CA PRO A 335 -12.23 -18.47 10.12
C PRO A 335 -12.83 -17.78 11.34
N GLN A 336 -12.66 -16.46 11.43
CA GLN A 336 -13.15 -15.62 12.52
C GLN A 336 -13.64 -14.30 11.94
N MET A 337 -14.59 -13.66 12.62
CA MET A 337 -14.93 -12.28 12.30
C MET A 337 -13.78 -11.39 12.77
N ARG A 338 -13.17 -10.70 11.81
CA ARG A 338 -12.04 -9.79 12.02
C ARG A 338 -12.45 -8.41 11.56
N LEU A 339 -12.46 -7.47 12.49
CA LEU A 339 -12.78 -6.08 12.24
C LEU A 339 -11.57 -5.21 12.55
N SER A 340 -11.61 -3.96 12.10
CA SER A 340 -10.55 -2.98 12.36
C SER A 340 -11.11 -1.56 12.36
N GLY A 341 -10.69 -0.79 13.36
CA GLY A 341 -10.50 0.65 13.21
C GLY A 341 -9.02 0.91 12.93
N LEU A 342 -8.39 1.79 13.71
CA LEU A 342 -6.92 1.88 13.81
C LEU A 342 -6.32 0.67 14.56
N GLU A 343 -7.12 -0.02 15.37
CA GLU A 343 -6.75 -1.24 16.10
C GLU A 343 -7.62 -2.43 15.68
N SER A 344 -7.10 -3.64 15.88
CA SER A 344 -7.77 -4.87 15.49
C SER A 344 -8.84 -5.27 16.51
N LEU A 345 -9.99 -5.76 16.03
CA LEU A 345 -10.99 -6.42 16.87
C LEU A 345 -11.31 -7.79 16.28
N ASN A 346 -10.73 -8.83 16.86
CA ASN A 346 -10.88 -10.21 16.40
C ASN A 346 -11.81 -11.00 17.33
N PHE A 347 -12.86 -11.59 16.77
CA PHE A 347 -13.85 -12.40 17.48
C PHE A 347 -13.30 -13.80 17.72
N ARG A 348 -12.47 -13.92 18.76
CA ARG A 348 -11.92 -15.18 19.23
C ARG A 348 -12.92 -15.92 20.12
N PRO A 349 -12.82 -17.26 20.25
CA PRO A 349 -13.71 -18.04 21.11
C PRO A 349 -13.70 -17.63 22.60
N ASP A 350 -12.61 -17.03 23.07
CA ASP A 350 -12.43 -16.52 24.43
C ASP A 350 -12.86 -15.05 24.60
N LEU A 351 -13.29 -14.38 23.52
CA LEU A 351 -13.79 -13.01 23.58
C LEU A 351 -15.16 -12.98 24.26
N ASN A 352 -15.32 -12.08 25.23
CA ASN A 352 -16.60 -11.84 25.89
C ASN A 352 -17.61 -11.15 24.96
N PHE A 353 -18.80 -10.85 25.49
CA PHE A 353 -19.81 -10.08 24.77
C PHE A 353 -19.23 -8.75 24.25
N VAL A 354 -19.43 -8.48 22.96
CA VAL A 354 -18.95 -7.27 22.29
C VAL A 354 -20.03 -6.21 22.30
N ASN A 355 -19.76 -5.08 22.95
CA ASN A 355 -20.70 -3.97 23.05
C ASN A 355 -20.61 -3.05 21.82
N VAL A 356 -21.75 -2.81 21.16
CA VAL A 356 -21.90 -1.82 20.10
C VAL A 356 -22.53 -0.56 20.70
N GLY A 357 -21.86 0.58 20.57
CA GLY A 357 -22.36 1.86 21.05
C GLY A 357 -23.45 2.43 20.14
N GLU A 358 -24.69 2.52 20.63
CA GLU A 358 -25.90 2.92 19.89
C GLU A 358 -26.20 4.44 19.85
N ARG A 359 -25.45 5.27 20.59
CA ARG A 359 -25.85 6.67 20.87
C ARG A 359 -25.50 7.65 19.75
N THR A 360 -24.70 7.24 18.78
CA THR A 360 -24.35 7.97 17.55
C THR A 360 -25.38 7.73 16.44
N ASN A 361 -26.65 7.76 16.83
CA ASN A 361 -27.80 7.45 15.99
C ASN A 361 -28.82 8.59 16.09
N ILE A 362 -29.14 9.24 14.96
CA ILE A 362 -30.08 10.38 14.93
C ILE A 362 -31.46 9.97 15.44
N THR A 363 -31.93 8.77 15.10
CA THR A 363 -33.27 8.31 15.51
C THR A 363 -33.31 7.88 16.98
N GLY A 364 -32.21 7.33 17.51
CA GLY A 364 -32.12 6.76 18.86
C GLY A 364 -31.67 7.75 19.95
N SER A 365 -30.96 8.83 19.61
CA SER A 365 -30.27 9.70 20.57
C SER A 365 -30.63 11.17 20.42
N LYS A 366 -31.44 11.69 21.34
CA LYS A 366 -31.87 13.10 21.35
C LYS A 366 -30.70 14.10 21.41
N LYS A 367 -29.62 13.76 22.14
CA LYS A 367 -28.42 14.62 22.21
C LYS A 367 -27.74 14.67 20.84
N PHE A 368 -27.51 13.51 20.23
CA PHE A 368 -26.81 13.40 18.94
C PHE A 368 -27.61 14.06 17.81
N ALA A 369 -28.90 13.74 17.69
CA ALA A 369 -29.81 14.34 16.71
C ALA A 369 -29.78 15.87 16.75
N ARG A 370 -29.86 16.46 17.95
CA ARG A 370 -29.80 17.92 18.12
C ARG A 370 -28.48 18.49 17.62
N LEU A 371 -27.35 17.82 17.89
CA LEU A 371 -26.02 18.30 17.49
C LEU A 371 -25.84 18.24 15.98
N ILE A 372 -26.17 17.12 15.35
CA ILE A 372 -26.08 16.96 13.89
C ILE A 372 -27.02 17.94 13.16
N LEU A 373 -28.29 18.05 13.59
CA LEU A 373 -29.26 18.97 12.98
C LEU A 373 -28.93 20.46 13.18
N SER A 374 -28.02 20.77 14.11
CA SER A 374 -27.54 22.14 14.35
C SER A 374 -26.13 22.37 13.77
N ASP A 375 -25.64 21.45 12.92
CA ASP A 375 -24.30 21.47 12.32
C ASP A 375 -23.14 21.52 13.34
N ASN A 376 -23.37 21.07 14.58
CA ASN A 376 -22.37 21.04 15.64
C ASN A 376 -21.70 19.65 15.71
N TYR A 377 -20.98 19.30 14.63
CA TYR A 377 -20.35 17.99 14.48
C TYR A 377 -19.18 17.77 15.44
N GLU A 378 -18.43 18.82 15.80
CA GLU A 378 -17.34 18.72 16.78
C GLU A 378 -17.85 18.26 18.15
N GLU A 379 -18.92 18.86 18.67
CA GLU A 379 -19.52 18.41 19.91
C GLU A 379 -20.19 17.03 19.75
N ALA A 380 -20.62 16.66 18.54
CA ALA A 380 -21.17 15.33 18.27
C ALA A 380 -20.13 14.21 18.45
N LEU A 381 -18.83 14.47 18.19
CA LEU A 381 -17.73 13.53 18.47
C LEU A 381 -17.67 13.16 19.96
N SER A 382 -18.04 14.07 20.87
CA SER A 382 -18.12 13.75 22.30
C SER A 382 -19.08 12.59 22.60
N VAL A 383 -20.15 12.43 21.80
CA VAL A 383 -21.09 11.32 21.98
C VAL A 383 -20.45 9.99 21.59
N ALA A 384 -19.61 9.97 20.56
CA ALA A 384 -18.84 8.79 20.20
C ALA A 384 -17.77 8.49 21.27
N ASN A 385 -17.00 9.50 21.69
CA ASN A 385 -15.96 9.35 22.70
C ASN A 385 -16.52 8.88 24.06
N ASP A 386 -17.66 9.43 24.52
CA ASP A 386 -18.36 8.98 25.73
C ASP A 386 -18.67 7.47 25.70
N GLN A 387 -18.94 6.91 24.50
CA GLN A 387 -19.22 5.48 24.32
C GLN A 387 -17.95 4.63 24.36
N VAL A 388 -16.85 5.13 23.77
CA VAL A 388 -15.53 4.50 23.88
C VAL A 388 -15.12 4.40 25.35
N GLU A 389 -15.19 5.51 26.08
CA GLU A 389 -14.88 5.56 27.52
C GLU A 389 -15.84 4.68 28.35
N GLY A 390 -17.09 4.54 27.88
CA GLY A 390 -18.11 3.65 28.44
C GLY A 390 -17.90 2.15 28.16
N GLY A 391 -16.87 1.77 27.40
CA GLY A 391 -16.53 0.37 27.10
C GLY A 391 -17.17 -0.20 25.84
N ALA A 392 -17.65 0.67 24.92
CA ALA A 392 -17.99 0.23 23.57
C ALA A 392 -16.75 -0.33 22.86
N GLN A 393 -16.94 -1.35 22.04
CA GLN A 393 -15.90 -1.97 21.22
C GLN A 393 -16.14 -1.74 19.72
N ILE A 394 -17.36 -1.34 19.36
CA ILE A 394 -17.76 -0.91 18.01
C ILE A 394 -18.66 0.31 18.20
N ILE A 395 -18.59 1.28 17.29
CA ILE A 395 -19.48 2.45 17.28
C ILE A 395 -20.48 2.31 16.14
N ASP A 396 -21.78 2.33 16.46
CA ASP A 396 -22.86 2.42 15.46
C ASP A 396 -23.02 3.87 15.00
N VAL A 397 -23.06 4.11 13.69
CA VAL A 397 -23.27 5.46 13.15
C VAL A 397 -24.47 5.43 12.22
N ASN A 398 -25.50 6.21 12.56
CA ASN A 398 -26.72 6.34 11.78
C ASN A 398 -27.06 7.82 11.54
N MET A 399 -27.21 8.18 10.26
CA MET A 399 -27.52 9.52 9.77
C MET A 399 -28.85 9.60 9.01
N ASP A 400 -29.76 8.64 9.23
CA ASP A 400 -31.05 8.59 8.55
C ASP A 400 -32.01 9.62 9.17
N GLU A 401 -32.29 10.68 8.41
CA GLU A 401 -33.26 11.72 8.77
C GLU A 401 -33.81 12.37 7.50
N GLY A 402 -35.11 12.62 7.45
CA GLY A 402 -35.79 13.11 6.25
C GLY A 402 -35.42 14.53 5.85
N MET A 403 -34.89 15.31 6.78
CA MET A 403 -34.48 16.71 6.59
C MET A 403 -32.98 16.87 6.28
N LEU A 404 -32.19 15.78 6.31
CA LEU A 404 -30.74 15.82 6.08
C LEU A 404 -30.37 15.18 4.73
N ASP A 405 -29.28 15.68 4.16
CA ASP A 405 -28.50 14.91 3.18
C ASP A 405 -27.71 13.85 3.94
N SER A 406 -28.32 12.66 4.11
CA SER A 406 -27.76 11.56 4.90
C SER A 406 -26.40 11.08 4.38
N GLU A 407 -26.16 11.10 3.06
CA GLU A 407 -24.90 10.68 2.47
C GLU A 407 -23.78 11.65 2.85
N LYS A 408 -24.05 12.95 2.68
CA LYS A 408 -23.09 13.99 3.08
C LYS A 408 -22.84 14.01 4.59
N ALA A 409 -23.89 13.82 5.39
CA ALA A 409 -23.77 13.80 6.85
C ALA A 409 -22.96 12.59 7.35
N MET A 410 -23.17 11.41 6.76
CA MET A 410 -22.40 10.20 7.03
C MET A 410 -20.92 10.43 6.74
N ASN A 411 -20.59 10.85 5.52
CA ASN A 411 -19.21 11.08 5.09
C ASN A 411 -18.51 12.13 5.97
N ASN A 412 -19.18 13.24 6.25
CA ASN A 412 -18.62 14.31 7.07
C ASN A 412 -18.30 13.81 8.50
N PHE A 413 -19.23 13.09 9.13
CA PHE A 413 -19.02 12.62 10.50
C PHE A 413 -17.98 11.51 10.59
N LEU A 414 -17.92 10.57 9.64
CA LEU A 414 -16.90 9.54 9.60
C LEU A 414 -15.50 10.14 9.37
N ASN A 415 -15.38 11.15 8.51
CA ASN A 415 -14.12 11.86 8.31
C ASN A 415 -13.64 12.57 9.59
N LEU A 416 -14.57 13.06 10.42
CA LEU A 416 -14.27 13.63 11.73
C LEU A 416 -13.92 12.58 12.77
N ILE A 417 -14.59 11.42 12.76
CA ILE A 417 -14.20 10.28 13.60
C ILE A 417 -12.76 9.88 13.28
N ALA A 418 -12.38 9.83 12.00
CA ALA A 418 -11.03 9.48 11.57
C ALA A 418 -9.95 10.47 12.06
N SER A 419 -10.31 11.72 12.37
CA SER A 419 -9.40 12.70 12.97
C SER A 419 -9.22 12.56 14.50
N GLU A 420 -10.03 11.73 15.16
CA GLU A 420 -9.99 11.51 16.60
C GLU A 420 -9.50 10.08 16.92
N PRO A 421 -8.21 9.88 17.23
CA PRO A 421 -7.61 8.55 17.38
C PRO A 421 -8.30 7.66 18.42
N ASP A 422 -8.84 8.26 19.50
CA ASP A 422 -9.56 7.53 20.53
C ASP A 422 -10.87 6.93 20.05
N ILE A 423 -11.52 7.56 19.07
CA ILE A 423 -12.73 7.01 18.45
C ILE A 423 -12.32 6.07 17.31
N ALA A 424 -11.41 6.52 16.45
CA ALA A 424 -10.97 5.80 15.25
C ALA A 424 -10.32 4.45 15.55
N LYS A 425 -9.81 4.21 16.76
CA LYS A 425 -9.28 2.89 17.14
C LYS A 425 -10.33 1.77 17.06
N LEU A 426 -11.60 2.08 17.25
CA LEU A 426 -12.68 1.10 17.18
C LEU A 426 -13.22 0.94 15.75
N PRO A 427 -13.67 -0.27 15.36
CA PRO A 427 -14.45 -0.45 14.15
C PRO A 427 -15.76 0.34 14.18
N ILE A 428 -16.23 0.74 13.01
CA ILE A 428 -17.50 1.46 12.82
C ILE A 428 -18.53 0.53 12.18
N MET A 429 -19.73 0.50 12.75
CA MET A 429 -20.92 -0.10 12.16
C MET A 429 -21.70 1.00 11.42
N ILE A 430 -21.73 0.92 10.10
CA ILE A 430 -22.48 1.85 9.25
C ILE A 430 -23.95 1.39 9.25
N ASP A 431 -24.83 2.19 9.85
CA ASP A 431 -26.25 1.88 9.97
C ASP A 431 -27.10 2.87 9.16
N SER A 432 -27.80 2.32 8.17
CA SER A 432 -28.77 3.05 7.35
C SER A 432 -29.72 2.08 6.67
N SER A 433 -30.95 2.54 6.49
CA SER A 433 -31.95 1.88 5.64
C SER A 433 -31.73 2.13 4.14
N LYS A 434 -30.85 3.08 3.77
CA LYS A 434 -30.55 3.46 2.39
C LYS A 434 -29.18 2.92 1.95
N TRP A 435 -29.17 2.14 0.87
CA TRP A 435 -27.93 1.59 0.31
C TRP A 435 -26.88 2.66 -0.01
N THR A 436 -27.29 3.81 -0.57
CA THR A 436 -26.34 4.87 -0.95
C THR A 436 -25.61 5.46 0.25
N VAL A 437 -26.25 5.51 1.42
CA VAL A 437 -25.62 5.97 2.67
C VAL A 437 -24.64 4.93 3.21
N ILE A 438 -24.99 3.63 3.12
CA ILE A 438 -24.06 2.54 3.46
C ILE A 438 -22.82 2.59 2.57
N GLU A 439 -23.02 2.72 1.25
CA GLU A 439 -21.93 2.80 0.29
C GLU A 439 -21.06 4.05 0.53
N ALA A 440 -21.68 5.19 0.81
CA ALA A 440 -20.97 6.42 1.15
C ALA A 440 -20.10 6.24 2.40
N GLY A 441 -20.62 5.57 3.46
CA GLY A 441 -19.85 5.32 4.68
C GLY A 441 -18.79 4.22 4.59
N LEU A 442 -18.86 3.34 3.58
CA LEU A 442 -17.83 2.33 3.30
C LEU A 442 -16.62 2.89 2.54
N LYS A 443 -16.86 3.95 1.75
CA LYS A 443 -15.85 4.74 1.03
C LYS A 443 -15.17 5.71 1.96
#